data_AF-A0A937G860-F1
#
_entry.id   AF-A0A937G860-F1
#
_cell.length_a   1.000
_cell.length_b   1.000
_cell.length_c   1.000
_cell.angle_alpha   90.00
_cell.angle_beta   90.00
_cell.angle_gamma   90.00
#
_symmetry.space_group_name_H-M   'P 1'
#
loop_
_entity.id
_entity.type
_entity.pdbx_description
1 polymer ?
#
loop_
_entity_poly.entity_id
_entity_poly.type
_entity_poly.pdbx_seq_one_letter_code
_entity_poly.pdbx_strand_id
1 'polypeptide(L)'
;MRTPRSLFLWTAAASLAWVSCQDPIDLTLPDGETRLIVNGSVGDSTPVYADLSWSVNYLSEDPNPAVEDATVVLFENGLPVDTLVHIAGGHYAGQFRATYAQSYHIQVQIAENGTLPFGTWRSAPEALGRCNPFDSVYSAFVPRAPFVREGYYVYAHWSEAPGPGDTYRARVWRNDTLENAPFNLQVFDDGFLDGRSNNGIDLPEIEVAGPDSVGVTYTLEIGSIPLGLYSYLQLLREQTLQVGGLFDAPPAPIIGNIYREGAPEDYALGYFYPSARRKVSWTITP
;
A
#
# COMPACT_ATOMS: atom_id res chain seq x y z
N MET A 1 -60.66 -67.19 -24.77
CA MET A 1 -60.79 -66.63 -26.13
C MET A 1 -59.50 -65.91 -26.50
N ARG A 2 -59.16 -65.94 -27.80
CA ARG A 2 -57.85 -65.66 -28.41
C ARG A 2 -57.46 -64.17 -28.44
N THR A 3 -56.19 -63.89 -28.09
CA THR A 3 -55.18 -62.95 -28.71
C THR A 3 -55.47 -61.43 -28.77
N PRO A 4 -54.48 -60.50 -28.95
CA PRO A 4 -53.07 -60.68 -29.35
C PRO A 4 -51.97 -59.84 -28.61
N ARG A 5 -50.73 -60.30 -28.83
CA ARG A 5 -49.41 -59.63 -28.94
C ARG A 5 -49.30 -58.10 -28.81
N SER A 6 -48.29 -57.64 -28.07
CA SER A 6 -47.32 -56.65 -28.58
C SER A 6 -45.98 -56.68 -27.82
N LEU A 7 -44.90 -56.60 -28.59
CA LEU A 7 -43.51 -56.31 -28.20
C LEU A 7 -43.46 -55.07 -27.27
N PHE A 8 -42.63 -55.10 -26.22
CA PHE A 8 -42.02 -53.87 -25.73
C PHE A 8 -40.51 -54.06 -25.55
N LEU A 9 -39.80 -53.18 -26.25
CA LEU A 9 -38.36 -53.14 -26.40
C LEU A 9 -37.65 -52.86 -25.06
N TRP A 10 -36.47 -53.45 -24.94
CA TRP A 10 -35.40 -52.97 -24.08
C TRP A 10 -35.05 -51.51 -24.39
N THR A 11 -35.17 -50.63 -23.41
CA THR A 11 -34.50 -49.32 -23.40
C THR A 11 -33.78 -49.12 -22.08
N ALA A 12 -32.60 -49.73 -21.97
CA ALA A 12 -31.53 -49.21 -21.15
C ALA A 12 -30.82 -48.13 -21.99
N ALA A 13 -30.99 -46.86 -21.66
CA ALA A 13 -30.25 -45.78 -22.31
C ALA A 13 -30.03 -44.60 -21.36
N ALA A 14 -28.83 -44.61 -20.78
CA ALA A 14 -27.92 -43.48 -20.66
C ALA A 14 -28.41 -42.24 -19.88
N SER A 15 -28.20 -42.30 -18.57
CA SER A 15 -27.74 -41.16 -17.78
C SER A 15 -26.42 -40.61 -18.36
N LEU A 16 -26.51 -39.61 -19.24
CA LEU A 16 -25.37 -38.76 -19.61
C LEU A 16 -25.09 -37.81 -18.42
N ALA A 17 -24.23 -38.26 -17.52
CA ALA A 17 -23.51 -37.36 -16.63
C ALA A 17 -22.55 -36.55 -17.50
N TRP A 18 -22.81 -35.25 -17.63
CA TRP A 18 -21.88 -34.30 -18.24
C TRP A 18 -20.69 -34.12 -17.31
N VAL A 19 -19.72 -35.03 -17.42
CA VAL A 19 -18.41 -34.86 -16.80
C VAL A 19 -17.67 -33.83 -17.64
N SER A 20 -17.77 -32.57 -17.23
CA SER A 20 -16.90 -31.50 -17.70
C SER A 20 -15.50 -31.73 -17.12
N CYS A 21 -14.73 -32.62 -17.74
CA CYS A 21 -13.28 -32.63 -17.57
C CYS A 21 -12.73 -31.41 -18.31
N GLN A 22 -12.57 -30.29 -17.60
CA GLN A 22 -11.68 -29.23 -18.07
C GLN A 22 -10.25 -29.72 -17.78
N ASP A 23 -9.43 -29.87 -18.81
CA ASP A 23 -7.99 -30.06 -18.63
C ASP A 23 -7.43 -28.77 -18.02
N PRO A 24 -6.91 -28.79 -16.78
CA PRO A 24 -6.22 -27.62 -16.25
C PRO A 24 -4.99 -27.38 -17.11
N ILE A 25 -4.94 -26.21 -17.77
CA ILE A 25 -3.74 -25.76 -18.47
C ILE A 25 -2.76 -25.33 -17.38
N ASP A 26 -1.78 -26.17 -17.11
CA ASP A 26 -0.69 -25.87 -16.18
C ASP A 26 0.35 -25.01 -16.92
N LEU A 27 0.25 -23.69 -16.76
CA LEU A 27 1.17 -22.73 -17.37
C LEU A 27 2.43 -22.65 -16.50
N THR A 28 3.49 -23.36 -16.90
CA THR A 28 4.81 -23.13 -16.33
C THR A 28 5.40 -21.86 -16.91
N LEU A 29 5.34 -20.76 -16.16
CA LEU A 29 6.11 -19.56 -16.48
C LEU A 29 7.58 -19.80 -16.07
N PRO A 30 8.57 -19.38 -16.88
CA PRO A 30 9.95 -19.42 -16.46
C PRO A 30 10.10 -18.64 -15.15
N ASP A 31 10.92 -19.14 -14.23
CA ASP A 31 11.21 -18.45 -12.99
C ASP A 31 11.74 -17.04 -13.32
N GLY A 32 11.01 -16.03 -12.84
CA GLY A 32 11.46 -14.65 -12.92
C GLY A 32 12.76 -14.48 -12.16
N GLU A 33 13.56 -13.49 -12.57
CA GLU A 33 14.76 -13.12 -11.83
C GLU A 33 14.42 -12.78 -10.38
N THR A 34 15.08 -13.42 -9.42
CA THR A 34 14.95 -13.08 -7.99
C THR A 34 15.48 -11.67 -7.76
N ARG A 35 14.66 -10.79 -7.20
CA ARG A 35 15.00 -9.40 -6.90
C ARG A 35 14.96 -9.17 -5.39
N LEU A 36 15.81 -8.26 -4.95
CA LEU A 36 15.69 -7.68 -3.61
C LEU A 36 14.39 -6.87 -3.54
N ILE A 37 13.65 -7.01 -2.44
CA ILE A 37 12.51 -6.16 -2.07
C ILE A 37 12.91 -5.40 -0.81
N VAL A 38 12.80 -4.08 -0.84
CA VAL A 38 13.05 -3.23 0.33
C VAL A 38 11.88 -2.27 0.51
N ASN A 39 11.18 -2.38 1.63
CA ASN A 39 10.13 -1.44 2.02
C ASN A 39 10.52 -0.79 3.34
N GLY A 40 10.49 0.53 3.43
CA GLY A 40 10.84 1.17 4.69
C GLY A 40 10.44 2.63 4.74
N SER A 41 10.54 3.19 5.94
CA SER A 41 10.35 4.63 6.10
C SER A 41 11.11 5.15 7.30
N VAL A 42 11.37 6.45 7.30
CA VAL A 42 11.77 7.22 8.48
C VAL A 42 10.76 8.33 8.70
N GLY A 43 10.34 8.57 9.94
CA GLY A 43 9.40 9.65 10.23
C GLY A 43 9.86 10.54 11.38
N ASP A 44 9.14 11.64 11.58
CA ASP A 44 9.34 12.57 12.69
C ASP A 44 8.87 11.97 14.02
N SER A 45 7.74 11.27 13.98
CA SER A 45 7.06 10.64 15.10
C SER A 45 7.18 9.12 15.10
N THR A 46 7.75 8.52 14.03
CA THR A 46 7.99 7.08 13.91
C THR A 46 9.47 6.84 13.60
N PRO A 47 10.18 5.98 14.36
CA PRO A 47 11.58 5.72 14.10
C PRO A 47 11.78 5.01 12.77
N VAL A 48 12.99 5.08 12.23
CA VAL A 48 13.37 4.42 10.99
C VAL A 48 13.23 2.90 11.06
N TYR A 49 12.74 2.31 9.98
CA TYR A 49 12.79 0.87 9.75
C TYR A 49 12.90 0.53 8.26
N ALA A 50 13.30 -0.70 7.96
CA ALA A 50 13.28 -1.30 6.63
C ALA A 50 13.00 -2.81 6.73
N ASP A 51 12.06 -3.29 5.92
CA ASP A 51 11.72 -4.69 5.72
C ASP A 51 12.34 -5.18 4.41
N LEU A 52 13.21 -6.19 4.49
CA LEU A 52 13.95 -6.75 3.36
C LEU A 52 13.55 -8.21 3.12
N SER A 53 13.21 -8.52 1.87
CA SER A 53 12.88 -9.89 1.45
C SER A 53 13.32 -10.16 0.00
N TRP A 54 13.38 -11.43 -0.39
CA TRP A 54 13.60 -11.85 -1.77
C TRP A 54 12.25 -12.08 -2.47
N SER A 55 12.13 -11.62 -3.72
CA SER A 55 10.95 -11.92 -4.52
C SER A 55 10.90 -13.40 -4.90
N VAL A 56 9.71 -14.00 -4.83
CA VAL A 56 9.44 -15.34 -5.36
C VAL A 56 8.77 -15.25 -6.73
N ASN A 57 8.59 -16.39 -7.39
CA ASN A 57 7.82 -16.48 -8.63
C ASN A 57 6.40 -15.94 -8.41
N TYR A 58 5.86 -15.22 -9.40
CA TYR A 58 4.51 -14.62 -9.35
C TYR A 58 3.40 -15.63 -9.05
N LEU A 59 3.55 -16.89 -9.50
CA LEU A 59 2.58 -17.96 -9.24
C LEU A 59 2.83 -18.71 -7.93
N SER A 60 3.88 -18.34 -7.18
CA SER A 60 4.18 -18.97 -5.89
C SER A 60 3.18 -18.53 -4.82
N GLU A 61 2.74 -19.49 -4.01
CA GLU A 61 1.97 -19.21 -2.79
C GLU A 61 2.88 -19.07 -1.55
N ASP A 62 4.18 -19.32 -1.70
CA ASP A 62 5.14 -19.20 -0.61
C ASP A 62 5.36 -17.72 -0.22
N PRO A 63 5.56 -17.42 1.07
CA PRO A 63 5.94 -16.08 1.49
C PRO A 63 7.33 -15.72 0.95
N ASN A 64 7.53 -14.43 0.68
CA ASN A 64 8.84 -13.90 0.30
C ASN A 64 9.89 -14.22 1.37
N PRO A 65 10.99 -14.94 1.04
CA PRO A 65 12.05 -15.25 1.99
C PRO A 65 12.69 -13.97 2.55
N ALA A 66 12.93 -13.92 3.86
CA ALA A 66 13.56 -12.77 4.51
C ALA A 66 15.05 -12.62 4.13
N VAL A 67 15.54 -11.37 4.10
CA VAL A 67 16.99 -11.08 4.04
C VAL A 67 17.47 -10.77 5.46
N GLU A 68 18.24 -11.67 6.07
CA GLU A 68 18.61 -11.58 7.50
C GLU A 68 20.07 -11.13 7.74
N ASP A 69 20.89 -11.13 6.69
CA ASP A 69 22.33 -10.89 6.73
C ASP A 69 22.77 -9.61 6.00
N ALA A 70 21.90 -8.60 5.99
CA ALA A 70 22.20 -7.30 5.40
C ALA A 70 22.77 -6.30 6.43
N THR A 71 23.61 -5.37 5.96
CA THR A 71 23.95 -4.15 6.72
C THR A 71 23.14 -2.99 6.17
N VAL A 72 22.28 -2.39 6.99
CA VAL A 72 21.39 -1.29 6.59
C VAL A 72 21.78 -0.01 7.31
N VAL A 73 22.14 1.02 6.54
CA VAL A 73 22.60 2.32 7.06
C VAL A 73 21.67 3.43 6.57
N LEU A 74 21.19 4.25 7.48
CA LEU A 74 20.42 5.47 7.18
C LEU A 74 21.36 6.64 6.99
N PHE A 75 21.09 7.45 5.96
CA PHE A 75 21.79 8.69 5.67
C PHE A 75 20.85 9.89 5.78
N GLU A 76 21.34 10.98 6.37
CA GLU A 76 20.73 12.31 6.34
C GLU A 76 21.66 13.25 5.57
N ASN A 77 21.18 13.88 4.50
CA ASN A 77 21.95 14.80 3.66
C ASN A 77 23.31 14.25 3.20
N GLY A 78 23.38 12.93 2.95
CA GLY A 78 24.62 12.25 2.53
C GLY A 78 25.55 11.83 3.66
N LEU A 79 25.22 12.09 4.92
CA LEU A 79 25.98 11.66 6.08
C LEU A 79 25.31 10.46 6.76
N PRO A 80 26.04 9.39 7.13
CA PRO A 80 25.47 8.27 7.86
C PRO A 80 25.06 8.73 9.27
N VAL A 81 23.81 8.44 9.65
CA VAL A 81 23.23 8.88 10.94
C VAL A 81 22.69 7.74 11.80
N ASP A 82 22.38 6.58 11.22
CA ASP A 82 21.96 5.40 11.97
C ASP A 82 22.40 4.12 11.23
N THR A 83 22.62 3.04 11.97
CA THR A 83 22.81 1.69 11.43
C THR A 83 21.75 0.80 12.05
N LEU A 84 20.81 0.35 11.22
CA LEU A 84 19.65 -0.38 11.68
C LEU A 84 20.07 -1.79 12.13
N VAL A 85 19.41 -2.29 13.16
CA VAL A 85 19.64 -3.62 13.72
C VAL A 85 18.57 -4.57 13.19
N HIS A 86 19.00 -5.74 12.73
CA HIS A 86 18.08 -6.83 12.39
C HIS A 86 17.37 -7.32 13.66
N ILE A 87 16.04 -7.34 13.62
CA ILE A 87 15.21 -7.79 14.74
C ILE A 87 14.74 -9.23 14.50
N ALA A 88 14.04 -9.47 13.40
CA ALA A 88 13.56 -10.80 12.96
C ALA A 88 12.94 -10.71 11.56
N GLY A 89 12.95 -11.81 10.80
CA GLY A 89 12.12 -11.94 9.58
C GLY A 89 12.40 -10.87 8.51
N GLY A 90 13.64 -10.40 8.41
CA GLY A 90 14.05 -9.36 7.48
C GLY A 90 13.67 -7.94 7.90
N HIS A 91 13.12 -7.76 9.11
CA HIS A 91 12.86 -6.44 9.69
C HIS A 91 14.13 -5.86 10.33
N TYR A 92 14.54 -4.70 9.86
CA TYR A 92 15.63 -3.90 10.41
C TYR A 92 15.04 -2.62 11.00
N ALA A 93 15.45 -2.27 12.22
CA ALA A 93 14.93 -1.09 12.91
C ALA A 93 16.06 -0.26 13.55
N GLY A 94 15.86 1.05 13.57
CA GLY A 94 16.71 2.01 14.25
C GLY A 94 15.92 2.82 15.27
N GLN A 95 16.55 3.83 15.86
CA GLN A 95 15.88 4.79 16.76
C GLN A 95 15.83 6.19 16.17
N PHE A 96 16.51 6.43 15.05
CA PHE A 96 16.55 7.72 14.39
C PHE A 96 15.16 8.19 13.95
N ARG A 97 14.91 9.48 14.13
CA ARG A 97 13.68 10.18 13.73
C ARG A 97 14.04 11.32 12.81
N ALA A 98 13.32 11.45 11.72
CA ALA A 98 13.57 12.46 10.70
C ALA A 98 13.18 13.86 11.19
N THR A 99 13.91 14.83 10.67
CA THR A 99 13.70 16.26 10.86
C THR A 99 13.15 16.87 9.57
N TYR A 100 12.26 17.83 9.72
CA TYR A 100 11.65 18.53 8.60
C TYR A 100 12.69 19.11 7.63
N ALA A 101 12.39 19.01 6.33
CA ALA A 101 13.17 19.53 5.21
C ALA A 101 14.57 18.94 5.04
N GLN A 102 14.95 17.91 5.82
CA GLN A 102 16.18 17.16 5.58
C GLN A 102 15.93 16.01 4.59
N SER A 103 16.99 15.63 3.87
CA SER A 103 16.94 14.56 2.88
C SER A 103 17.45 13.24 3.44
N TYR A 104 16.71 12.16 3.18
CA TYR A 104 16.98 10.82 3.70
C TYR A 104 17.09 9.79 2.59
N HIS A 105 18.00 8.86 2.76
CA HIS A 105 18.07 7.61 1.99
C HIS A 105 18.69 6.49 2.82
N ILE A 106 18.52 5.26 2.36
CA ILE A 106 19.21 4.10 2.95
C ILE A 106 20.24 3.52 1.99
N GLN A 107 21.23 2.88 2.58
CA GLN A 107 22.14 1.96 1.90
C GLN A 107 21.94 0.56 2.50
N VAL A 108 21.79 -0.44 1.65
CA VAL A 108 21.68 -1.86 2.02
C VAL A 108 22.86 -2.60 1.40
N GLN A 109 23.75 -3.13 2.23
CA GLN A 109 24.84 -3.99 1.80
C GLN A 109 24.47 -5.44 2.02
N ILE A 110 24.54 -6.24 0.97
CA ILE A 110 24.33 -7.69 1.00
C ILE A 110 25.63 -8.37 0.57
N ALA A 111 26.08 -9.36 1.34
CA ALA A 111 27.24 -10.17 1.00
C ALA A 111 26.90 -11.17 -0.11
N GLU A 112 27.89 -11.59 -0.89
CA GLU A 112 27.69 -12.62 -1.90
C GLU A 112 27.30 -13.95 -1.25
N ASN A 113 26.15 -14.50 -1.64
CA ASN A 113 25.64 -15.77 -1.14
C ASN A 113 24.94 -16.55 -2.26
N GLY A 114 25.68 -17.49 -2.86
CA GLY A 114 25.16 -18.36 -3.92
C GLY A 114 24.75 -17.57 -5.16
N THR A 115 23.50 -17.73 -5.59
CA THR A 115 22.96 -17.09 -6.79
C THR A 115 22.07 -15.88 -6.50
N LEU A 116 21.95 -15.47 -5.23
CA LEU A 116 21.13 -14.32 -4.86
C LEU A 116 21.81 -13.00 -5.27
N PRO A 117 21.04 -11.95 -5.62
CA PRO A 117 21.59 -10.63 -5.85
C PRO A 117 22.39 -10.14 -4.64
N PHE A 118 23.59 -9.58 -4.87
CA PHE A 118 24.47 -9.09 -3.81
C PHE A 118 25.04 -7.71 -4.16
N GLY A 119 25.78 -7.12 -3.21
CA GLY A 119 26.41 -5.81 -3.37
C GLY A 119 25.68 -4.71 -2.59
N THR A 120 25.97 -3.47 -2.97
CA THR A 120 25.45 -2.28 -2.31
C THR A 120 24.24 -1.75 -3.08
N TRP A 121 23.13 -1.60 -2.39
CA TRP A 121 21.90 -1.00 -2.91
C TRP A 121 21.65 0.32 -2.20
N ARG A 122 21.12 1.31 -2.91
CA ARG A 122 20.83 2.64 -2.37
C ARG A 122 19.44 3.08 -2.79
N SER A 123 18.70 3.70 -1.87
CA SER A 123 17.51 4.45 -2.25
C SER A 123 17.91 5.83 -2.78
N ALA A 124 17.09 6.41 -3.67
CA ALA A 124 17.23 7.81 -4.03
C ALA A 124 16.97 8.69 -2.78
N PRO A 125 17.71 9.80 -2.61
CA PRO A 125 17.48 10.73 -1.53
C PRO A 125 16.19 11.52 -1.73
N GLU A 126 15.33 11.53 -0.70
CA GLU A 126 14.07 12.27 -0.69
C GLU A 126 13.94 13.11 0.57
N ALA A 127 13.24 14.24 0.51
CA ALA A 127 13.12 15.16 1.64
C ALA A 127 11.85 14.90 2.46
N LEU A 128 11.94 15.08 3.79
CA LEU A 128 10.77 15.03 4.67
C LEU A 128 9.88 16.25 4.47
N GLY A 129 8.70 16.05 3.89
CA GLY A 129 7.66 17.08 3.72
C GLY A 129 6.95 17.43 5.05
N ARG A 130 6.24 18.57 5.05
CA ARG A 130 5.48 19.03 6.23
C ARG A 130 4.16 18.27 6.36
N CYS A 131 3.67 18.11 7.59
CA CYS A 131 2.34 17.55 7.85
C CYS A 131 1.75 18.22 9.10
N ASN A 132 0.68 18.98 8.90
CA ASN A 132 -0.02 19.67 9.98
C ASN A 132 -0.88 18.70 10.79
N PRO A 133 -0.98 18.88 12.12
CA PRO A 133 -1.92 18.12 12.92
C PRO A 133 -3.37 18.36 12.45
N PHE A 134 -4.26 17.45 12.81
CA PHE A 134 -5.70 17.67 12.66
C PHE A 134 -6.18 18.80 13.56
N ASP A 135 -7.08 19.65 13.05
CA ASP A 135 -7.67 20.73 13.84
C ASP A 135 -8.71 20.19 14.81
N SER A 136 -9.53 19.25 14.34
CA SER A 136 -10.51 18.52 15.16
C SER A 136 -11.03 17.28 14.45
N VAL A 137 -11.60 16.35 15.21
CA VAL A 137 -12.36 15.20 14.69
C VAL A 137 -13.63 15.08 15.53
N TYR A 138 -14.74 14.69 14.91
CA TYR A 138 -16.01 14.53 15.61
C TYR A 138 -16.91 13.54 14.87
N SER A 139 -18.01 13.13 15.52
CA SER A 139 -19.09 12.38 14.87
C SER A 139 -20.38 13.17 14.91
N ALA A 140 -21.20 13.05 13.87
CA ALA A 140 -22.52 13.66 13.82
C ALA A 140 -23.56 12.69 13.25
N PHE A 141 -24.78 12.73 13.79
CA PHE A 141 -25.91 12.00 13.23
C PHE A 141 -26.42 12.71 11.98
N VAL A 142 -26.42 11.98 10.86
CA VAL A 142 -26.95 12.46 9.59
C VAL A 142 -28.31 11.81 9.36
N PRO A 143 -29.40 12.60 9.21
CA PRO A 143 -30.72 12.07 8.92
C PRO A 143 -30.80 11.55 7.48
N ARG A 144 -31.73 10.62 7.24
CA ARG A 144 -31.97 10.08 5.90
C ARG A 144 -32.28 11.19 4.88
N ALA A 145 -31.58 11.17 3.74
CA ALA A 145 -31.87 12.02 2.59
C ALA A 145 -31.69 11.21 1.27
N PRO A 146 -32.11 11.73 0.10
CA PRO A 146 -31.81 11.06 -1.17
C PRO A 146 -30.32 10.79 -1.31
N PHE A 147 -29.95 9.54 -1.61
CA PHE A 147 -28.56 9.05 -1.73
C PHE A 147 -27.71 9.10 -0.45
N VAL A 148 -28.27 9.53 0.68
CA VAL A 148 -27.59 9.57 1.98
C VAL A 148 -28.26 8.59 2.94
N ARG A 149 -27.47 7.65 3.47
CA ARG A 149 -27.95 6.69 4.47
C ARG A 149 -27.99 7.38 5.83
N GLU A 150 -29.01 7.10 6.62
CA GLU A 150 -29.06 7.61 7.98
C GLU A 150 -28.01 6.94 8.87
N GLY A 151 -27.50 7.68 9.85
CA GLY A 151 -26.62 7.16 10.89
C GLY A 151 -25.54 8.14 11.30
N TYR A 152 -24.60 7.69 12.13
CA TYR A 152 -23.48 8.52 12.57
C TYR A 152 -22.33 8.44 11.58
N TYR A 153 -21.86 9.61 11.16
CA TYR A 153 -20.67 9.78 10.34
C TYR A 153 -19.55 10.40 11.17
N VAL A 154 -18.31 10.12 10.79
CA VAL A 154 -17.10 10.70 11.39
C VAL A 154 -16.51 11.71 10.43
N TYR A 155 -16.24 12.90 10.93
CA TYR A 155 -15.70 14.02 10.18
C TYR A 155 -14.39 14.50 10.80
N ALA A 156 -13.49 14.98 9.97
CA ALA A 156 -12.25 15.62 10.39
C ALA A 156 -12.12 17.02 9.78
N HIS A 157 -11.60 17.93 10.58
CA HIS A 157 -11.10 19.22 10.12
C HIS A 157 -9.59 19.18 10.02
N TRP A 158 -9.08 19.70 8.90
CA TRP A 158 -7.66 19.77 8.63
C TRP A 158 -7.34 20.99 7.76
N SER A 159 -6.32 21.73 8.17
CA SER A 159 -5.75 22.87 7.46
C SER A 159 -4.43 22.48 6.81
N GLU A 160 -4.32 22.80 5.52
CA GLU A 160 -3.09 22.69 4.75
C GLU A 160 -2.21 23.95 4.99
N ALA A 161 -0.89 23.81 4.96
CA ALA A 161 0.02 24.95 5.15
C ALA A 161 0.35 25.62 3.81
N PRO A 162 0.27 26.96 3.68
CA PRO A 162 0.46 27.62 2.39
C PRO A 162 1.83 27.35 1.74
N GLY A 163 1.83 27.10 0.44
CA GLY A 163 2.96 26.72 -0.42
C GLY A 163 2.57 25.51 -1.28
N PRO A 164 2.76 25.52 -2.61
CA PRO A 164 2.37 24.41 -3.46
C PRO A 164 3.39 23.27 -3.45
N GLY A 165 2.93 22.07 -3.80
CA GLY A 165 3.77 20.92 -4.14
C GLY A 165 3.86 19.85 -3.05
N ASP A 166 3.10 19.96 -1.96
CA ASP A 166 2.98 18.88 -1.00
C ASP A 166 2.09 17.75 -1.51
N THR A 167 2.52 16.53 -1.19
CA THR A 167 1.77 15.32 -1.47
C THR A 167 1.56 14.52 -0.20
N TYR A 168 0.39 13.90 -0.09
CA TYR A 168 -0.07 13.26 1.13
C TYR A 168 -0.63 11.86 0.86
N ARG A 169 -0.55 11.01 1.89
CA ARG A 169 -1.26 9.73 1.96
C ARG A 169 -2.18 9.74 3.16
N ALA A 170 -3.44 9.38 2.94
CA ALA A 170 -4.42 9.15 4.00
C ALA A 170 -4.59 7.64 4.27
N ARG A 171 -4.76 7.29 5.54
CA ARG A 171 -5.07 5.91 5.99
C ARG A 171 -6.14 5.95 7.07
N VAL A 172 -7.08 5.02 7.01
CA VAL A 172 -8.17 4.92 7.98
C VAL A 172 -8.15 3.53 8.62
N TRP A 173 -8.26 3.48 9.94
CA TRP A 173 -8.51 2.26 10.69
C TRP A 173 -9.90 2.31 11.26
N ARG A 174 -10.63 1.19 11.16
CA ARG A 174 -11.87 0.94 11.88
C ARG A 174 -11.56 0.00 13.04
N ASN A 175 -11.72 0.51 14.26
CA ASN A 175 -11.15 -0.05 15.49
C ASN A 175 -9.64 -0.25 15.30
N ASP A 176 -9.16 -1.49 15.39
CA ASP A 176 -7.75 -1.84 15.24
C ASP A 176 -7.38 -2.34 13.84
N THR A 177 -8.34 -2.38 12.90
CA THR A 177 -8.14 -2.92 11.56
C THR A 177 -7.94 -1.80 10.55
N LEU A 178 -6.83 -1.84 9.81
CA LEU A 178 -6.57 -0.93 8.69
C LEU A 178 -7.52 -1.25 7.53
N GLU A 179 -8.20 -0.23 7.01
CA GLU A 179 -8.90 -0.29 5.72
C GLU A 179 -7.84 -0.33 4.61
N ASN A 180 -7.62 -1.50 4.00
CA ASN A 180 -6.51 -1.74 3.07
C ASN A 180 -6.93 -2.44 1.76
N ALA A 181 -8.20 -2.29 1.35
CA ALA A 181 -8.57 -2.69 0.00
C ALA A 181 -7.89 -1.77 -1.03
N PRO A 182 -7.76 -2.18 -2.30
CA PRO A 182 -7.09 -1.36 -3.32
C PRO A 182 -7.59 0.08 -3.43
N PHE A 183 -8.90 0.31 -3.26
CA PHE A 183 -9.51 1.63 -3.29
C PHE A 183 -9.24 2.48 -2.02
N ASN A 184 -8.71 1.87 -0.95
CA ASN A 184 -8.25 2.59 0.24
C ASN A 184 -6.83 3.16 0.08
N LEU A 185 -6.15 2.91 -1.05
CA LEU A 185 -4.91 3.60 -1.38
C LEU A 185 -5.21 5.07 -1.76
N GLN A 186 -5.38 5.90 -0.73
CA GLN A 186 -5.72 7.31 -0.86
C GLN A 186 -4.45 8.15 -0.81
N VAL A 187 -4.10 8.72 -1.96
CA VAL A 187 -3.03 9.70 -2.12
C VAL A 187 -3.58 10.92 -2.85
N PHE A 188 -3.13 12.11 -2.46
CA PHE A 188 -3.56 13.38 -3.04
C PHE A 188 -2.44 14.42 -2.95
N ASP A 189 -2.50 15.43 -3.82
CA ASP A 189 -1.66 16.62 -3.77
C ASP A 189 -2.42 17.82 -3.20
N ASP A 190 -1.68 18.87 -2.86
CA ASP A 190 -2.21 20.12 -2.31
C ASP A 190 -2.76 21.09 -3.36
N GLY A 191 -2.83 20.74 -4.66
CA GLY A 191 -3.11 21.72 -5.71
C GLY A 191 -4.43 22.48 -5.56
N PHE A 192 -5.45 21.86 -4.95
CA PHE A 192 -6.73 22.50 -4.62
C PHE A 192 -6.86 22.89 -3.13
N LEU A 193 -5.92 22.45 -2.30
CA LEU A 193 -5.91 22.61 -0.84
C LEU A 193 -4.90 23.67 -0.36
N ASP A 194 -3.97 24.13 -1.20
CA ASP A 194 -2.87 25.03 -0.83
C ASP A 194 -3.33 26.23 0.04
N GLY A 195 -2.97 26.21 1.32
CA GLY A 195 -3.32 27.22 2.33
C GLY A 195 -4.79 27.27 2.74
N ARG A 196 -5.59 26.28 2.33
CA ARG A 196 -7.04 26.16 2.58
C ARG A 196 -7.34 25.20 3.72
N SER A 197 -8.59 25.20 4.15
CA SER A 197 -9.03 24.41 5.31
C SER A 197 -10.33 23.67 5.06
N ASN A 198 -10.33 22.36 5.32
CA ASN A 198 -11.54 21.54 5.39
C ASN A 198 -12.23 21.78 6.74
N ASN A 199 -13.01 22.85 6.86
CA ASN A 199 -13.62 23.28 8.14
C ASN A 199 -15.13 23.56 8.04
N GLY A 200 -15.76 23.19 6.93
CA GLY A 200 -17.17 23.46 6.64
C GLY A 200 -17.47 24.91 6.23
N ILE A 201 -16.47 25.79 6.21
CA ILE A 201 -16.58 27.21 5.80
C ILE A 201 -15.84 27.45 4.49
N ASP A 202 -14.55 27.11 4.42
CA ASP A 202 -13.73 27.28 3.21
C ASP A 202 -13.89 26.08 2.27
N LEU A 203 -13.67 24.88 2.79
CA LEU A 203 -13.95 23.61 2.13
C LEU A 203 -14.80 22.71 3.03
N PRO A 204 -15.59 21.79 2.45
CA PRO A 204 -16.31 20.77 3.22
C PRO A 204 -15.37 20.02 4.16
N GLU A 205 -15.85 19.66 5.34
CA GLU A 205 -15.17 18.74 6.25
C GLU A 205 -14.82 17.41 5.56
N ILE A 206 -13.74 16.78 6.01
CA ILE A 206 -13.33 15.48 5.49
C ILE A 206 -14.27 14.43 6.09
N GLU A 207 -15.12 13.81 5.27
CA GLU A 207 -15.88 12.63 5.66
C GLU A 207 -14.92 11.43 5.76
N VAL A 208 -14.60 11.04 6.99
CA VAL A 208 -13.65 9.95 7.27
C VAL A 208 -14.30 8.59 7.06
N ALA A 209 -15.53 8.44 7.58
CA ALA A 209 -16.31 7.22 7.50
C ALA A 209 -17.77 7.45 7.87
N GLY A 210 -18.64 6.51 7.50
CA GLY A 210 -20.02 6.46 7.95
C GLY A 210 -20.99 5.99 6.86
N PRO A 211 -22.25 5.70 7.22
CA PRO A 211 -22.76 5.68 8.59
C PRO A 211 -22.29 4.44 9.37
N ASP A 212 -22.06 4.57 10.68
CA ASP A 212 -21.72 3.44 11.56
C ASP A 212 -22.33 3.58 12.98
N SER A 213 -22.06 2.62 13.85
CA SER A 213 -22.64 2.46 15.18
C SER A 213 -21.87 3.23 16.25
N VAL A 214 -22.59 3.74 17.24
CA VAL A 214 -22.02 4.29 18.49
C VAL A 214 -21.07 3.26 19.12
N GLY A 215 -19.90 3.73 19.58
CA GLY A 215 -18.84 2.90 20.17
C GLY A 215 -17.79 2.38 19.18
N VAL A 216 -18.02 2.47 17.88
CA VAL A 216 -16.97 2.21 16.87
C VAL A 216 -15.93 3.33 16.93
N THR A 217 -14.65 2.96 16.91
CA THR A 217 -13.54 3.92 16.89
C THR A 217 -12.95 3.99 15.50
N TYR A 218 -12.77 5.20 14.97
CA TYR A 218 -12.02 5.43 13.74
C TYR A 218 -10.70 6.12 14.08
N THR A 219 -9.61 5.66 13.48
CA THR A 219 -8.33 6.38 13.49
C THR A 219 -8.03 6.85 12.08
N LEU A 220 -7.84 8.15 11.90
CA LEU A 220 -7.36 8.73 10.65
C LEU A 220 -5.89 9.07 10.79
N GLU A 221 -5.10 8.74 9.78
CA GLU A 221 -3.73 9.21 9.62
C GLU A 221 -3.60 9.97 8.31
N ILE A 222 -2.97 11.14 8.35
CA ILE A 222 -2.40 11.80 7.17
C ILE A 222 -0.88 11.81 7.34
N GLY A 223 -0.17 11.39 6.30
CA GLY A 223 1.27 11.44 6.21
C GLY A 223 1.72 12.26 5.01
N SER A 224 2.69 13.16 5.21
CA SER A 224 3.42 13.74 4.08
C SER A 224 4.21 12.65 3.38
N ILE A 225 4.21 12.66 2.06
CA ILE A 225 5.00 11.75 1.25
C ILE A 225 5.77 12.57 0.21
N PRO A 226 6.97 12.14 -0.20
CA PRO A 226 7.68 12.76 -1.31
C PRO A 226 6.95 12.53 -2.64
N LEU A 227 7.19 13.43 -3.60
CA LEU A 227 6.59 13.33 -4.94
C LEU A 227 6.94 12.02 -5.67
N GLY A 228 8.14 11.47 -5.41
CA GLY A 228 8.55 10.17 -5.95
C GLY A 228 7.65 9.04 -5.46
N LEU A 229 7.40 8.98 -4.15
CA LEU A 229 6.46 8.01 -3.58
C LEU A 229 5.02 8.26 -4.04
N TYR A 230 4.57 9.53 -4.13
CA TYR A 230 3.25 9.86 -4.66
C TYR A 230 3.04 9.26 -6.06
N SER A 231 4.00 9.49 -6.95
CA SER A 231 3.97 8.96 -8.32
C SER A 231 3.99 7.43 -8.35
N TYR A 232 4.82 6.81 -7.51
CA TYR A 232 4.87 5.34 -7.35
C TYR A 232 3.52 4.76 -6.90
N LEU A 233 2.87 5.36 -5.90
CA LEU A 233 1.59 4.90 -5.38
C LEU A 233 0.43 5.16 -6.36
N GLN A 234 0.48 6.23 -7.15
CA GLN A 234 -0.47 6.47 -8.23
C GLN A 234 -0.42 5.36 -9.29
N LEU A 235 0.79 5.01 -9.76
CA LEU A 235 0.98 3.90 -10.71
C LEU A 235 0.48 2.56 -10.14
N LEU A 236 0.77 2.29 -8.86
CA LEU A 236 0.28 1.08 -8.18
C LEU A 236 -1.26 1.06 -8.12
N ARG A 237 -1.88 2.20 -7.80
CA ARG A 237 -3.34 2.34 -7.75
C ARG A 237 -3.96 2.12 -9.12
N GLU A 238 -3.41 2.72 -10.17
CA GLU A 238 -3.87 2.54 -11.54
C GLU A 238 -3.85 1.08 -11.95
N GLN A 239 -2.76 0.35 -11.69
CA GLN A 239 -2.64 -1.06 -12.06
C GLN A 239 -3.50 -2.01 -11.23
N THR A 240 -3.80 -1.65 -9.98
CA THR A 240 -4.64 -2.49 -9.12
C THR A 240 -6.13 -2.28 -9.38
N LEU A 241 -6.54 -1.06 -9.78
CA LEU A 241 -7.94 -0.71 -10.04
C LEU A 241 -8.35 -0.89 -11.51
N GLN A 242 -7.41 -0.83 -12.45
CA GLN A 242 -7.68 -1.11 -13.86
C GLN A 242 -7.64 -2.61 -14.11
N VAL A 243 -8.82 -3.20 -14.30
CA VAL A 243 -8.95 -4.53 -14.92
C VAL A 243 -8.70 -4.32 -16.41
N GLY A 244 -7.47 -4.53 -16.86
CA GLY A 244 -7.06 -4.23 -18.23
C GLY A 244 -7.96 -4.91 -19.28
N GLY A 245 -8.23 -4.19 -20.37
CA GLY A 245 -8.82 -4.73 -21.60
C GLY A 245 -7.77 -5.37 -22.51
N LEU A 246 -8.20 -6.22 -23.45
CA LEU A 246 -7.33 -6.94 -24.39
C LEU A 246 -6.44 -6.04 -25.28
N PHE A 247 -6.75 -4.73 -25.34
CA PHE A 247 -6.06 -3.74 -26.17
C PHE A 247 -5.43 -2.61 -25.36
N ASP A 248 -5.40 -2.73 -24.03
CA ASP A 248 -4.73 -1.73 -23.19
C ASP A 248 -3.21 -1.81 -23.42
N ALA A 249 -2.56 -0.65 -23.35
CA ALA A 249 -1.11 -0.60 -23.39
C ALA A 249 -0.55 -1.48 -22.26
N PRO A 250 0.59 -2.18 -22.49
CA PRO A 250 1.19 -2.98 -21.43
C PRO A 250 1.44 -2.08 -20.21
N PRO A 251 1.09 -2.54 -18.99
CA PRO A 251 1.27 -1.74 -17.79
C PRO A 251 2.74 -1.33 -17.65
N ALA A 252 2.96 -0.06 -17.28
CA ALA A 252 4.31 0.43 -17.02
C ALA A 252 4.93 -0.36 -15.84
N PRO A 253 6.23 -0.68 -15.87
CA PRO A 253 6.86 -1.35 -14.74
C PRO A 253 6.79 -0.45 -13.49
N ILE A 254 6.32 -1.00 -12.37
CA ILE A 254 6.28 -0.30 -11.08
C ILE A 254 7.68 -0.37 -10.46
N ILE A 255 8.53 0.59 -10.80
CA ILE A 255 9.90 0.68 -10.30
C ILE A 255 9.94 1.64 -9.11
N GLY A 256 10.56 1.18 -8.02
CA GLY A 256 10.77 1.97 -6.81
C GLY A 256 11.93 2.94 -6.91
N ASN A 257 12.44 3.39 -5.76
CA ASN A 257 13.58 4.29 -5.70
C ASN A 257 14.91 3.62 -5.34
N ILE A 258 15.00 2.29 -5.36
CA ILE A 258 16.16 1.55 -4.86
C ILE A 258 16.90 0.86 -6.00
N TYR A 259 18.19 1.11 -6.12
CA TYR A 259 19.04 0.62 -7.20
C TYR A 259 20.42 0.19 -6.70
N ARG A 260 21.09 -0.68 -7.47
CA ARG A 260 22.44 -1.14 -7.17
C ARG A 260 23.44 -0.03 -7.46
N GLU A 261 24.35 0.20 -6.52
CA GLU A 261 25.41 1.20 -6.68
C GLU A 261 26.30 0.86 -7.88
N GLY A 262 26.46 1.82 -8.79
CA GLY A 262 27.19 1.63 -10.04
C GLY A 262 26.40 0.99 -11.18
N ALA A 263 25.16 0.53 -10.96
CA ALA A 263 24.27 -0.03 -11.98
C ALA A 263 22.80 0.40 -11.74
N PRO A 264 22.41 1.66 -12.02
CA PRO A 264 21.09 2.20 -11.73
C PRO A 264 19.91 1.48 -12.43
N GLU A 265 20.19 0.79 -13.53
CA GLU A 265 19.24 -0.06 -14.26
C GLU A 265 18.91 -1.37 -13.53
N ASP A 266 19.75 -1.77 -12.56
CA ASP A 266 19.51 -2.90 -11.68
C ASP A 266 18.86 -2.42 -10.39
N TYR A 267 17.53 -2.59 -10.31
CA TYR A 267 16.69 -2.07 -9.25
C TYR A 267 16.13 -3.17 -8.35
N ALA A 268 15.98 -2.81 -7.08
CA ALA A 268 15.18 -3.55 -6.12
C ALA A 268 13.70 -3.14 -6.25
N LEU A 269 12.80 -4.01 -5.81
CA LEU A 269 11.39 -3.71 -5.68
C LEU A 269 11.13 -3.02 -4.32
N GLY A 270 9.96 -2.38 -4.19
CA GLY A 270 9.57 -1.66 -2.98
C GLY A 270 10.04 -0.21 -2.97
N TYR A 271 9.99 0.44 -1.81
CA TYR A 271 10.29 1.86 -1.68
C TYR A 271 10.80 2.21 -0.28
N PHE A 272 11.76 3.12 -0.18
CA PHE A 272 12.15 3.76 1.09
C PHE A 272 11.89 5.26 1.04
N TYR A 273 11.24 5.83 2.05
CA TYR A 273 10.85 7.25 2.03
C TYR A 273 10.78 7.88 3.43
N PRO A 274 11.06 9.18 3.55
CA PRO A 274 10.72 9.95 4.74
C PRO A 274 9.21 10.30 4.77
N SER A 275 8.57 10.29 5.94
CA SER A 275 7.17 10.70 6.08
C SER A 275 6.84 11.29 7.46
N ALA A 276 6.32 12.52 7.49
CA ALA A 276 5.81 13.13 8.71
C ALA A 276 4.34 12.73 8.85
N ARG A 277 3.98 12.07 9.95
CA ARG A 277 2.65 11.44 10.12
C ARG A 277 1.88 12.04 11.29
N ARG A 278 0.59 12.29 11.08
CA ARG A 278 -0.34 12.80 12.09
C ARG A 278 -1.49 11.84 12.20
N LYS A 279 -1.83 11.43 13.42
CA LYS A 279 -2.94 10.53 13.73
C LYS A 279 -3.93 11.21 14.64
N VAL A 280 -5.20 10.95 14.41
CA VAL A 280 -6.28 11.30 15.33
C VAL A 280 -7.27 10.15 15.41
N SER A 281 -7.80 9.88 16.60
CA SER A 281 -8.77 8.82 16.83
C SER A 281 -10.06 9.40 17.40
N TRP A 282 -11.20 8.86 16.99
CA TRP A 282 -12.52 9.26 17.47
C TRP A 282 -13.43 8.05 17.64
N THR A 283 -14.03 7.93 18.82
CA THR A 283 -15.09 6.95 19.08
C THR A 283 -16.44 7.61 18.86
N ILE A 284 -17.28 7.01 18.01
CA ILE A 284 -18.62 7.53 17.72
C ILE A 284 -19.42 7.62 19.02
N THR A 285 -19.91 8.82 19.30
CA THR A 285 -20.77 9.14 20.45
C THR A 285 -22.10 9.72 19.97
N PRO A 286 -23.17 9.64 20.78
CA PRO A 286 -24.50 10.10 20.40
C PRO A 286 -24.60 11.61 20.12
#